data_AF-A0A653VM24-F1
#
_entry.id   AF-A0A653VM24-F1
#
_cell.length_a   1.000
_cell.length_b   1.000
_cell.length_c   1.000
_cell.angle_alpha   90.00
_cell.angle_beta   90.00
_cell.angle_gamma   90.00
#
_symmetry.space_group_name_H-M   'P 1'
#
loop_
_entity.id
_entity.type
_entity.pdbx_description
1 polymer ?
#
loop_
_entity_poly.entity_id
_entity_poly.type
_entity_poly.pdbx_seq_one_letter_code
_entity_poly.pdbx_strand_id
1 'polypeptide(L)' 'MEKIYTKNQSNTKEVKAKPETIQFLLSYSKSLNITEADGLQFETNLN' A
#
# COMPACT_ATOMS: atom_id res chain seq x y z
N MET A 1 -18.15 4.58 7.74
CA MET A 1 -17.24 3.41 7.71
C MET A 1 -16.49 3.21 9.03
N GLU A 2 -15.96 4.27 9.64
CA GLU A 2 -15.28 4.26 10.94
C GLU A 2 -15.94 3.35 12.01
N LYS A 3 -17.25 3.50 12.24
CA LYS A 3 -18.03 2.75 13.25
C LYS A 3 -18.08 1.22 13.05
N ILE A 4 -17.75 0.72 11.85
CA ILE A 4 -17.72 -0.73 11.55
C ILE A 4 -16.38 -1.33 11.99
N TYR A 5 -15.30 -0.57 11.89
CA TYR A 5 -13.94 -1.03 12.20
C TYR A 5 -13.59 -0.92 13.69
N THR A 6 -14.25 -0.04 14.44
CA THR A 6 -13.94 0.23 15.86
C THR A 6 -14.86 -0.47 16.87
N LYS A 7 -15.94 -1.12 16.43
CA LYS A 7 -17.01 -1.62 17.32
C LYS A 7 -16.62 -2.82 18.19
N ASN A 8 -15.51 -3.50 17.91
CA ASN A 8 -15.13 -4.76 18.54
C ASN A 8 -13.63 -4.84 18.89
N GLN A 9 -13.11 -3.91 19.70
CA GLN A 9 -11.70 -3.93 20.15
C GLN A 9 -11.34 -5.15 21.01
N SER A 10 -12.30 -5.83 21.64
CA SER A 10 -12.05 -7.01 22.48
C SER A 10 -11.81 -8.31 21.68
N ASN A 11 -12.15 -8.34 20.38
CA ASN A 11 -12.02 -9.52 19.51
C ASN A 11 -11.07 -9.30 18.32
N THR A 12 -10.32 -8.20 18.30
CA THR A 12 -9.37 -7.90 17.23
C THR A 12 -8.07 -8.67 17.43
N LYS A 13 -7.73 -9.53 16.46
CA LYS A 13 -6.39 -10.11 16.37
C LYS A 13 -5.43 -9.05 15.85
N GLU A 14 -4.30 -8.89 16.53
CA GLU A 14 -3.20 -8.07 16.02
C GLU A 14 -2.62 -8.76 14.77
N VAL A 15 -2.88 -8.19 13.60
CA VAL A 15 -2.33 -8.68 12.35
C VAL A 15 -1.15 -7.78 11.99
N LYS A 16 0.06 -8.35 11.95
CA LYS A 16 1.26 -7.67 11.47
C LYS A 16 1.56 -8.14 10.06
N ALA A 17 1.97 -7.19 9.21
CA ALA A 17 2.53 -7.54 7.91
C ALA A 17 3.83 -8.33 8.13
N LYS A 18 4.05 -9.35 7.29
CA LYS A 18 5.32 -10.06 7.29
C LYS A 18 6.44 -9.15 6.77
N PRO A 19 7.69 -9.27 7.26
CA PRO A 19 8.81 -8.47 6.79
C PRO A 19 8.99 -8.52 5.26
N GLU A 20 8.75 -9.68 4.64
CA GLU A 20 8.84 -9.86 3.18
C GLU A 20 7.78 -9.05 2.44
N THR A 21 6.58 -8.93 3.01
CA THR A 21 5.51 -8.08 2.45
C THR A 21 5.92 -6.61 2.52
N ILE A 22 6.50 -6.18 3.63
CA ILE A 22 7.00 -4.81 3.79
C ILE A 22 8.11 -4.54 2.76
N GLN A 23 9.07 -5.46 2.66
CA GLN A 23 10.18 -5.35 1.71
C GLN A 23 9.69 -5.31 0.26
N PHE A 24 8.73 -6.16 -0.09
CA PHE A 24 8.11 -6.18 -1.42
C PHE A 24 7.47 -4.83 -1.76
N LEU A 25 6.62 -4.30 -0.87
CA LEU A 25 5.94 -3.03 -1.10
C LEU A 25 6.93 -1.86 -1.24
N LEU A 26 7.98 -1.83 -0.42
CA LEU A 26 9.03 -0.81 -0.50
C LEU A 26 9.83 -0.91 -1.80
N SER A 27 10.24 -2.12 -2.19
CA SER A 27 10.95 -2.34 -3.45
C SER A 27 10.09 -1.99 -4.66
N TYR A 28 8.81 -2.39 -4.64
CA TYR A 28 7.85 -2.08 -5.70
C TYR A 28 7.66 -0.58 -5.85
N SER A 29 7.37 0.13 -4.74
CA SER A 29 7.21 1.59 -4.76
C SER A 29 8.46 2.30 -5.30
N LYS A 30 9.67 1.85 -4.93
CA LYS A 30 10.92 2.41 -5.47
C LYS A 30 11.13 2.15 -6.95
N SER A 31 10.53 1.09 -7.50
CA SER A 31 10.62 0.75 -8.91
C SER A 31 9.59 1.48 -9.80
N LEU A 32 8.72 2.30 -9.21
CA LEU A 32 7.77 3.10 -9.96
C LEU A 32 8.49 4.28 -10.63
N ASN A 33 8.20 4.46 -11.92
CA ASN A 33 8.64 5.60 -12.70
C ASN A 33 7.47 6.57 -12.87
N ILE A 34 7.72 7.85 -12.62
CA ILE A 34 6.76 8.90 -12.94
C ILE A 34 6.86 9.21 -14.42
N THR A 35 5.73 9.07 -15.12
CA THR A 35 5.58 9.44 -16.53
C THR A 35 4.55 10.54 -16.64
N GLU A 36 4.79 11.51 -17.52
CA GLU A 36 3.92 12.64 -17.74
C GLU A 36 3.37 12.62 -19.17
N ALA A 37 2.06 12.78 -19.30
CA ALA A 37 1.38 12.91 -20.58
C ALA A 37 0.26 13.94 -20.44
N ASP A 38 0.24 14.95 -21.31
CA ASP A 38 -0.77 16.02 -21.33
C ASP A 38 -0.99 16.71 -19.96
N GLY A 39 0.08 16.88 -19.18
CA GLY A 39 0.04 17.50 -17.84
C GLY A 39 -0.52 16.58 -16.74
N LEU A 40 -0.77 15.31 -17.04
CA LEU A 40 -1.16 14.28 -16.08
C LEU A 40 0.03 13.39 -15.75
N GLN A 41 0.20 13.07 -14.47
CA GLN A 41 1.27 12.20 -13.98
C GLN A 41 0.74 10.80 -13.68
N PHE A 42 1.51 9.80 -14.10
CA PHE A 42 1.22 8.39 -13.90
C PHE A 42 2.43 7.69 -13.31
N GLU A 43 2.20 6.87 -12.29
CA GLU A 43 3.18 5.93 -11.77
C GLU A 43 3.13 4.65 -12.61
N THR A 44 4.24 4.31 -13.24
CA THR A 44 4.35 3.12 -14.09
C THR A 44 5.42 2.18 -13.55
N ASN A 45 5.13 0.89 -13.64
CA ASN A 45 6.11 -0.14 -13.35
C ASN A 45 6.45 -0.84 -14.67
N LEU A 46 7.54 -0.43 -15.30
CA LEU A 46 8.08 -1.05 -16.52
C LEU A 46 8.94 -2.26 -16.11
N ASN A 47 8.29 -3.30 -15.58
CA ASN A 47 8.89 -4.62 -15.45
C ASN A 47 8.74 -5.40 -16.75
#